data_AF-A0AAN7U335-F1
#
_entry.id   AF-A0AAN7U335-F1
#
_cell.length_a   1.000
_cell.length_b   1.000
_cell.length_c   1.000
_cell.angle_alpha   90.00
_cell.angle_beta   90.00
_cell.angle_gamma   90.00
#
_symmetry.space_group_name_H-M   'P 1'
#
loop_
_entity.id
_entity.type
_entity.pdbx_description
1 polymer ?
#
loop_
_entity_poly.entity_id
_entity_poly.type
_entity_poly.pdbx_seq_one_letter_code
_entity_poly.pdbx_strand_id
1 'polypeptide(L)'
;MSKPRQSTLDPEDKKYLEIPDSEVVLPAAVDSYLRHKLKDQSLKACQSQVAAFADCSKDKYISVVWECRELQQLMKNCLVEYTTSERLIDMKREWVDASKKRIYEKKLQKEAELAASNPTEPTPKQ
;
A
#
# COMPACT_ATOMS: atom_id res chain seq x y z
N MET A 1 -27.58 -31.61 -14.20
CA MET A 1 -27.44 -30.49 -13.23
C MET A 1 -25.97 -30.16 -13.10
N SER A 2 -25.45 -29.26 -13.93
CA SER A 2 -24.05 -28.86 -13.92
C SER A 2 -23.79 -27.98 -12.70
N LYS A 3 -22.89 -28.40 -11.80
CA LYS A 3 -22.48 -27.59 -10.64
C LYS A 3 -21.85 -26.29 -11.13
N PRO A 4 -22.16 -25.12 -10.52
CA PRO A 4 -21.53 -23.87 -10.87
C PRO A 4 -20.03 -23.96 -10.57
N ARG A 5 -19.20 -23.55 -11.54
CA ARG A 5 -17.75 -23.45 -11.45
C ARG A 5 -17.39 -22.49 -10.30
N GLN A 6 -17.11 -23.01 -9.11
CA GLN A 6 -16.65 -22.19 -8.00
C GLN A 6 -15.36 -21.47 -8.42
N SER A 7 -15.38 -20.14 -8.39
CA SER A 7 -14.22 -19.29 -8.62
C SER A 7 -13.17 -19.56 -7.55
N THR A 8 -12.02 -20.13 -7.91
CA THR A 8 -10.89 -20.36 -7.01
C THR A 8 -10.14 -19.05 -6.75
N LEU A 9 -10.81 -18.11 -6.08
CA LEU A 9 -10.14 -17.03 -5.37
C LEU A 9 -9.84 -17.53 -3.97
N ASP A 10 -8.61 -17.33 -3.52
CA ASP A 10 -8.24 -17.61 -2.14
C ASP A 10 -9.18 -16.80 -1.21
N PRO A 11 -9.62 -17.38 -0.08
CA PRO A 11 -10.61 -16.75 0.79
C PRO A 11 -10.18 -15.35 1.28
N GLU A 12 -8.86 -15.12 1.38
CA GLU A 12 -8.29 -13.82 1.68
C GLU A 12 -8.59 -12.78 0.60
N ASP A 13 -8.44 -13.13 -0.69
CA ASP A 13 -8.64 -12.24 -1.83
C ASP A 13 -10.10 -11.75 -1.94
N LYS A 14 -11.06 -12.61 -1.57
CA LYS A 14 -12.49 -12.25 -1.59
C LYS A 14 -12.84 -11.16 -0.58
N LYS A 15 -12.21 -11.20 0.60
CA LYS A 15 -12.40 -10.19 1.65
C LYS A 15 -11.97 -8.79 1.20
N TYR A 16 -10.98 -8.68 0.31
CA TYR A 16 -10.51 -7.39 -0.23
C TYR A 16 -11.42 -6.80 -1.32
N LEU A 17 -12.23 -7.62 -1.99
CA LEU A 17 -13.18 -7.18 -3.02
C LEU A 17 -14.48 -6.62 -2.42
N GLU A 18 -14.77 -6.92 -1.15
CA GLU A 18 -15.98 -6.52 -0.44
C GLU A 18 -15.83 -5.20 0.35
N ILE A 19 -14.66 -4.56 0.30
CA ILE A 19 -14.39 -3.30 1.03
C ILE A 19 -15.05 -2.13 0.28
N PRO A 20 -16.00 -1.40 0.90
CA PRO A 20 -16.72 -0.31 0.24
C PRO A 20 -15.83 0.92 -0.01
N ASP A 21 -16.00 1.56 -1.18
CA ASP A 21 -15.16 2.67 -1.66
C ASP A 21 -15.26 3.98 -0.84
N SER A 22 -16.23 4.07 0.09
CA SER A 22 -16.54 5.26 0.90
C SER A 22 -15.71 5.38 2.19
N GLU A 23 -15.16 4.28 2.70
CA GLU A 23 -14.18 4.27 3.80
C GLU A 23 -13.13 3.21 3.46
N VAL A 24 -11.91 3.60 3.08
CA VAL A 24 -10.85 2.65 2.74
C VAL A 24 -10.30 2.00 4.02
N VAL A 25 -11.08 1.09 4.60
CA VAL A 25 -10.75 0.32 5.80
C VAL A 25 -9.96 -0.91 5.35
N LEU A 26 -8.63 -0.80 5.45
CA LEU A 26 -7.71 -1.91 5.20
C LEU A 26 -7.51 -2.73 6.48
N PRO A 27 -7.09 -4.01 6.35
CA PRO A 27 -6.61 -4.77 7.49
C PRO A 27 -5.51 -4.01 8.24
N ALA A 28 -5.50 -4.10 9.57
CA ALA A 28 -4.58 -3.33 10.42
C ALA A 28 -3.10 -3.49 10.05
N ALA A 29 -2.70 -4.68 9.62
CA ALA A 29 -1.34 -4.95 9.14
C ALA A 29 -0.99 -4.12 7.89
N VAL A 30 -1.92 -3.99 6.95
CA VAL A 30 -1.73 -3.21 5.71
C VAL A 30 -1.76 -1.71 6.02
N ASP A 31 -2.68 -1.26 6.87
CA ASP A 31 -2.75 0.15 7.30
C ASP A 31 -1.44 0.58 8.00
N SER A 32 -0.92 -0.26 8.90
CA SER A 32 0.35 -0.02 9.59
C SER A 32 1.52 0.03 8.59
N TYR A 33 1.57 -0.91 7.65
CA TYR A 33 2.59 -0.91 6.60
C TYR A 33 2.54 0.36 5.74
N LEU A 34 1.35 0.81 5.32
CA LEU A 34 1.20 2.02 4.53
C LEU A 34 1.60 3.28 5.30
N ARG A 35 1.28 3.35 6.60
CA ARG A 35 1.76 4.43 7.50
C ARG A 35 3.28 4.43 7.61
N HIS A 36 3.90 3.26 7.74
CA HIS A 36 5.37 3.15 7.78
C HIS A 36 5.98 3.61 6.46
N LYS A 37 5.43 3.16 5.34
CA LYS A 37 5.88 3.57 4.01
C LYS A 37 5.76 5.08 3.79
N LEU A 38 4.65 5.69 4.20
CA LEU A 38 4.46 7.14 4.14
C LEU A 38 5.50 7.87 4.99
N LYS A 39 5.77 7.39 6.21
CA LYS A 39 6.81 7.93 7.09
C LYS A 39 8.20 7.84 6.47
N ASP A 40 8.56 6.72 5.86
CA ASP A 40 9.85 6.57 5.20
C ASP A 40 10.00 7.52 4.00
N GLN A 41 8.91 7.73 3.25
CA GLN A 41 8.89 8.69 2.15
C GLN A 41 9.03 10.14 2.65
N SER A 42 8.33 10.51 3.71
CA SER A 42 8.43 11.86 4.28
C SER A 42 9.80 12.13 4.90
N LEU A 43 10.41 11.13 5.56
CA LEU A 43 11.76 11.24 6.10
C LEU A 43 12.82 11.42 5.00
N LYS A 44 12.65 10.74 3.85
CA LYS A 44 13.54 10.92 2.70
C LYS A 44 13.39 12.31 2.07
N ALA A 45 12.15 12.81 1.95
CA ALA A 45 11.90 14.14 1.41
C ALA A 45 12.45 15.26 2.34
N CYS A 46 12.32 15.08 3.65
CA CYS A 46 12.76 16.04 4.67
C CYS A 46 14.15 15.73 5.25
N GLN A 47 15.00 15.01 4.50
CA GLN A 47 16.27 14.51 5.02
C GLN A 47 17.19 15.63 5.51
N SER A 48 17.21 16.79 4.85
CA SER A 48 18.07 17.91 5.22
C SER A 48 17.67 18.53 6.57
N GLN A 49 16.38 18.73 6.81
CA GLN A 49 15.87 19.27 8.07
C GLN A 49 16.04 18.27 9.21
N VAL A 50 15.82 16.98 8.94
CA VAL A 50 16.05 15.89 9.90
C VAL A 50 17.54 15.81 10.27
N ALA A 51 18.44 15.92 9.30
CA ALA A 51 19.88 15.92 9.54
C ALA A 51 20.32 17.11 10.40
N ALA A 52 19.86 18.32 10.10
CA ALA A 52 20.18 19.50 10.89
C ALA A 52 19.70 19.40 12.35
N PHE A 53 18.49 18.88 12.58
CA PHE A 53 18.00 18.61 13.93
C PHE A 53 18.80 17.49 14.63
N ALA A 54 19.15 16.43 13.91
CA ALA A 54 19.99 15.35 14.43
C ALA A 54 21.37 15.87 14.83
N ASP A 55 21.98 16.74 14.04
CA ASP A 55 23.28 17.34 14.34
C ASP A 55 23.22 18.22 15.59
N CYS A 56 22.19 19.04 15.75
CA CYS A 56 22.02 19.87 16.96
C CYS A 56 21.77 19.02 18.23
N SER A 57 21.08 17.89 18.09
CA SER A 57 20.72 17.03 19.23
C SER A 57 21.82 16.06 19.66
N LYS A 58 22.86 15.84 18.85
CA LYS A 58 23.98 14.92 19.18
C LYS A 58 24.69 15.29 20.49
N ASP A 59 24.91 16.58 20.71
CA ASP A 59 25.71 17.06 21.83
C ASP A 59 24.86 17.54 23.02
N LYS A 60 23.54 17.37 22.93
CA LYS A 60 22.57 17.93 23.86
C LYS A 60 21.69 16.80 24.38
N TYR A 61 21.66 16.60 25.70
CA TYR A 61 20.81 15.60 26.33
C TYR A 61 19.50 16.21 26.81
N ILE A 62 19.59 17.14 27.77
CA ILE A 62 18.42 17.73 28.45
C ILE A 62 18.03 19.08 27.82
N SER A 63 18.99 19.82 27.23
CA SER A 63 18.76 21.16 26.68
C SER A 63 18.27 21.19 25.23
N VAL A 64 18.10 20.03 24.57
CA VAL A 64 17.66 19.91 23.16
C VAL A 64 16.37 20.68 22.87
N VAL A 65 15.40 20.60 23.79
CA VAL A 65 14.06 21.17 23.60
C VAL A 65 14.10 22.70 23.52
N TRP A 66 15.11 23.32 24.12
CA TRP A 66 15.29 24.78 24.13
C TRP A 66 16.24 25.22 23.02
N GLU A 67 17.42 24.60 22.94
CA GLU A 67 18.49 24.99 22.02
C GLU A 67 18.19 24.60 20.56
N CYS A 68 17.58 23.44 20.33
CA CYS A 68 17.28 22.94 18.98
C CYS A 68 15.83 23.19 18.56
N ARG A 69 15.09 24.04 19.28
CA ARG A 69 13.66 24.28 19.07
C ARG A 69 13.33 24.74 17.65
N GLU A 70 14.15 25.64 17.10
CA GLU A 70 13.94 26.18 15.75
C GLU A 70 14.10 25.10 14.68
N LEU A 71 15.19 24.32 14.77
CA LEU A 71 15.44 23.18 13.89
C LEU A 71 14.35 22.12 14.01
N GLN A 72 13.84 21.89 15.22
CA GLN A 72 12.71 20.99 15.46
C GLN A 72 11.44 21.48 14.76
N GLN A 73 11.14 22.79 14.78
CA GLN A 73 9.99 23.34 14.06
C GLN A 73 10.17 23.23 12.54
N LEU A 74 11.35 23.51 12.01
CA LEU A 74 11.64 23.35 10.57
C LEU A 74 11.43 21.90 10.11
N MET A 75 11.98 20.94 10.85
CA MET A 75 11.77 19.52 10.60
C MET A 75 10.28 19.15 10.66
N LYS A 76 9.58 19.60 11.71
CA LYS A 76 8.15 19.31 11.90
C LYS A 76 7.31 19.88 10.75
N ASN A 77 7.56 21.11 10.35
CA ASN A 77 6.81 21.77 9.27
C ASN A 77 6.95 20.99 7.96
N CYS A 78 8.17 20.57 7.63
CA CYS A 78 8.39 19.72 6.46
C CYS A 78 7.64 18.39 6.58
N LEU A 79 7.74 17.69 7.73
CA LEU A 79 7.08 16.39 7.90
C LEU A 79 5.55 16.50 7.78
N VAL A 80 4.94 17.54 8.35
CA VAL A 80 3.48 17.75 8.31
C VAL A 80 2.97 17.94 6.89
N GLU A 81 3.73 18.60 6.02
CA GLU A 81 3.37 18.77 4.60
C GLU A 81 3.25 17.41 3.89
N TYR A 82 4.15 16.46 4.19
CA TYR A 82 4.15 15.15 3.55
C TYR A 82 3.26 14.11 4.25
N THR A 83 2.96 14.26 5.54
CA THR A 83 2.13 13.30 6.31
C THR A 83 0.67 13.75 6.41
N THR A 84 0.07 14.13 5.29
CA THR A 84 -1.35 14.53 5.22
C THR A 84 -2.27 13.30 5.28
N SER A 85 -3.44 13.47 5.91
CA SER A 85 -4.49 12.43 5.92
C SER A 85 -4.97 12.09 4.52
N GLU A 86 -5.05 13.08 3.63
CA GLU A 86 -5.38 12.92 2.21
C GLU A 86 -4.37 12.01 1.51
N ARG A 87 -3.07 12.28 1.63
CA ARG A 87 -2.02 11.46 1.02
C ARG A 87 -2.08 10.01 1.48
N LEU A 88 -2.39 9.78 2.75
CA LEU A 88 -2.58 8.44 3.31
C LEU A 88 -3.82 7.75 2.71
N ILE A 89 -4.91 8.47 2.49
CA ILE A 89 -6.12 7.93 1.82
C ILE A 89 -5.80 7.55 0.37
N ASP A 90 -5.08 8.40 -0.36
CA ASP A 90 -4.68 8.12 -1.75
C ASP A 90 -3.82 6.86 -1.84
N MET A 91 -2.82 6.73 -0.97
CA MET A 91 -1.99 5.52 -0.92
C MET A 91 -2.79 4.26 -0.64
N LYS A 92 -3.87 4.36 0.16
CA LYS A 92 -4.76 3.21 0.40
C LYS A 92 -5.57 2.87 -0.84
N ARG A 93 -6.10 3.88 -1.56
CA ARG A 93 -6.82 3.67 -2.83
C ARG A 93 -5.92 3.01 -3.86
N GLU A 94 -4.72 3.56 -4.07
CA GLU A 94 -3.70 3.00 -4.96
C GLU A 94 -3.38 1.54 -4.61
N TRP A 95 -3.27 1.21 -3.33
CA TRP A 95 -3.00 -0.15 -2.88
C TRP A 95 -4.15 -1.12 -3.18
N VAL A 96 -5.41 -0.69 -2.97
CA VAL A 96 -6.59 -1.48 -3.31
C VAL A 96 -6.67 -1.73 -4.81
N ASP A 97 -6.48 -0.69 -5.62
CA ASP A 97 -6.54 -0.79 -7.08
C ASP A 97 -5.44 -1.69 -7.63
N ALA A 98 -4.21 -1.56 -7.12
CA ALA A 98 -3.12 -2.45 -7.45
C ALA A 98 -3.42 -3.91 -7.05
N SER A 99 -4.06 -4.12 -5.90
CA SER A 99 -4.46 -5.45 -5.43
C SER A 99 -5.55 -6.07 -6.32
N LYS A 100 -6.59 -5.30 -6.67
CA LYS A 100 -7.65 -5.70 -7.61
C LYS A 100 -7.06 -6.10 -8.97
N LYS A 101 -6.12 -5.29 -9.51
CA LYS A 101 -5.43 -5.57 -10.77
C LYS A 101 -4.67 -6.89 -10.75
N ARG A 102 -3.87 -7.14 -9.70
CA ARG A 102 -3.12 -8.40 -9.53
C ARG A 102 -4.03 -9.62 -9.50
N ILE A 103 -5.19 -9.50 -8.85
CA ILE A 103 -6.18 -10.60 -8.79
C ILE A 103 -6.75 -10.87 -10.19
N TYR A 104 -7.12 -9.83 -10.94
CA TYR A 104 -7.63 -9.97 -12.31
C TYR A 104 -6.61 -10.63 -13.25
N GLU A 105 -5.35 -10.19 -13.21
CA GLU A 105 -4.27 -10.75 -14.03
C GLU A 105 -4.03 -12.24 -13.71
N LYS A 106 -4.02 -12.61 -12.42
CA LYS A 106 -3.92 -14.02 -12.01
C LYS A 106 -5.10 -14.86 -12.53
N LYS A 107 -6.32 -14.32 -12.53
CA LYS A 107 -7.48 -15.03 -13.10
C LYS A 107 -7.31 -15.24 -14.60
N LEU A 108 -6.92 -14.20 -15.33
CA LEU A 108 -6.70 -14.30 -16.77
C LEU A 108 -5.60 -15.31 -17.12
N GLN A 109 -4.52 -15.35 -16.32
CA GLN A 109 -3.45 -16.35 -16.46
C GLN A 109 -3.96 -17.76 -16.21
N LYS A 110 -4.72 -17.99 -15.12
CA LYS A 110 -5.32 -19.30 -14.84
C LYS A 110 -6.32 -19.73 -15.92
N GLU A 111 -7.11 -18.80 -16.46
CA GLU A 111 -8.05 -19.06 -17.56
C GLU A 111 -7.30 -19.41 -18.86
N ALA A 112 -6.21 -18.71 -19.17
CA ALA A 112 -5.34 -19.02 -20.31
C ALA A 112 -4.63 -20.37 -20.14
N GLU A 113 -4.14 -20.69 -18.94
CA GLU A 113 -3.53 -21.98 -18.61
C GLU A 113 -4.56 -23.12 -18.71
N LEU A 114 -5.79 -22.92 -18.22
CA LEU A 114 -6.87 -23.90 -18.33
C LEU A 114 -7.34 -24.11 -19.78
N ALA A 115 -7.26 -23.06 -20.61
CA ALA A 115 -7.53 -23.13 -22.06
C ALA A 115 -6.39 -23.81 -22.82
N ALA A 116 -5.13 -23.66 -22.36
CA ALA A 116 -3.98 -24.34 -22.94
C ALA A 116 -3.88 -25.82 -22.52
N SER A 117 -4.33 -26.17 -21.31
CA SER A 117 -4.29 -27.55 -20.79
C SER A 117 -5.47 -28.42 -21.22
N ASN A 118 -6.56 -27.81 -21.72
CA ASN A 118 -7.58 -28.50 -22.49
C ASN A 118 -7.40 -28.16 -23.96
N PRO A 119 -6.50 -28.85 -24.71
CA PRO A 119 -6.58 -28.78 -26.16
C PRO A 119 -7.98 -29.27 -26.52
N THR A 120 -8.85 -28.36 -26.94
CA THR A 120 -10.04 -28.75 -27.69
C THR A 120 -9.51 -29.53 -28.89
N GLU A 121 -9.62 -30.86 -28.78
CA GLU A 121 -9.58 -31.79 -29.88
C GLU A 121 -10.32 -31.11 -31.04
N PRO A 122 -9.66 -30.81 -32.18
CA PRO A 122 -10.43 -30.61 -33.38
C PRO A 122 -11.11 -31.95 -33.59
N THR A 123 -12.43 -32.01 -33.49
CA THR A 123 -13.18 -33.13 -34.04
C THR A 123 -13.42 -32.84 -35.52
N PRO A 124 -12.61 -33.39 -36.44
CA PRO A 124 -13.02 -33.58 -37.81
C PRO A 124 -13.92 -34.82 -37.90
N LYS A 125 -14.80 -34.81 -38.91
CA LYS A 125 -15.63 -35.92 -39.42
C LYS A 125 -16.95 -36.12 -38.64
N GLN A 126 -18.10 -36.28 -39.29
CA GLN A 126 -18.44 -36.51 -40.70
C GLN A 126 -19.92 -36.20 -40.89
#